data_AF-A0A925ZAB4-F1
#
_entry.id   AF-A0A925ZAB4-F1
#
_cell.length_a   1.000
_cell.length_b   1.000
_cell.length_c   1.000
_cell.angle_alpha   90.00
_cell.angle_beta   90.00
_cell.angle_gamma   90.00
#
_symmetry.space_group_name_H-M   'P 1'
#
loop_
_entity.id
_entity.type
_entity.pdbx_description
1 polymer ?
#
loop_
_entity_poly.entity_id
_entity_poly.type
_entity_poly.pdbx_seq_one_letter_code
_entity_poly.pdbx_strand_id
1 'polypeptide(L)'
;LFGIARAMRGGLGSASVTVDGITVGALVAVNAIGDVLDPATGRVIAGARTADGSALFGTMQALLRGEVPAPLQVGAATTLGVVATDAVLTKAQVSKIAQMAHDGFARAINPVHTMTDGDTIFALATGAAGRAANVTLLGALAAEVTAIAIVRAVSAATGLDTPGLPNLPSAGELRTHG
;
A
#
# COMPACT_ATOMS: atom_id res chain seq x y z
N LEU A 1 4.60 -13.66 -3.58
CA LEU A 1 5.85 -14.24 -4.12
C LEU A 1 6.03 -15.74 -3.80
N PHE A 2 6.01 -16.13 -2.54
CA PHE A 2 6.40 -17.49 -2.09
C PHE A 2 5.22 -18.43 -1.78
N GLY A 3 4.09 -18.23 -2.47
CA GLY A 3 2.84 -18.95 -2.22
C GLY A 3 2.01 -18.38 -1.07
N ILE A 4 0.70 -18.68 -1.10
CA ILE A 4 -0.29 -18.15 -0.13
C ILE A 4 -0.02 -18.63 1.31
N ALA A 5 0.61 -19.80 1.49
CA ALA A 5 0.98 -20.32 2.81
C ALA A 5 1.98 -19.42 3.56
N ARG A 6 2.78 -18.63 2.82
CA ARG A 6 3.74 -17.68 3.38
C ARG A 6 3.24 -16.24 3.38
N ALA A 7 2.03 -16.00 2.90
CA ALA A 7 1.45 -14.66 2.86
C ALA A 7 0.95 -14.23 4.25
N MET A 8 0.74 -12.92 4.38
CA MET A 8 0.07 -12.28 5.50
C MET A 8 -1.18 -11.57 5.01
N ARG A 9 -2.11 -11.29 5.93
CA ARG A 9 -3.31 -10.54 5.60
C ARG A 9 -2.96 -9.11 5.18
N GLY A 10 -3.43 -8.71 4.01
CA GLY A 10 -3.52 -7.31 3.60
C GLY A 10 -4.67 -6.60 4.32
N GLY A 11 -5.28 -5.58 3.70
CA GLY A 11 -6.42 -4.91 4.33
C GLY A 11 -6.88 -3.65 3.62
N LEU A 12 -7.74 -2.90 4.31
CA LEU A 12 -8.20 -1.59 3.88
C LEU A 12 -7.71 -0.55 4.90
N GLY A 13 -7.11 0.53 4.42
CA GLY A 13 -6.61 1.59 5.28
C GLY A 13 -6.84 2.97 4.69
N SER A 14 -6.95 3.97 5.56
CA SER A 14 -7.17 5.35 5.17
C SER A 14 -6.34 6.32 6.01
N ALA A 15 -6.01 7.46 5.41
CA ALA A 15 -5.32 8.56 6.08
C ALA A 15 -5.69 9.89 5.43
N SER A 16 -5.53 10.99 6.16
CA SER A 16 -5.71 12.33 5.63
C SER A 16 -4.80 13.33 6.34
N VAL A 17 -4.58 14.45 5.66
CA VAL A 17 -3.85 15.59 6.18
C VAL A 17 -4.51 16.87 5.66
N THR A 18 -4.60 17.88 6.52
CA THR A 18 -5.07 19.22 6.15
C THR A 18 -3.91 20.19 6.27
N VAL A 19 -3.57 20.87 5.18
CA VAL A 19 -2.49 21.85 5.12
C VAL A 19 -3.04 23.13 4.53
N ASP A 20 -2.80 24.25 5.22
CA ASP A 20 -3.30 25.56 4.84
C ASP A 20 -4.84 25.61 4.67
N GLY A 21 -5.60 24.64 5.20
CA GLY A 21 -7.05 24.52 5.01
C GLY A 21 -7.47 23.84 3.69
N ILE A 22 -6.58 23.12 3.01
CA ILE A 22 -6.92 22.11 1.98
C ILE A 22 -6.70 20.74 2.60
N THR A 23 -7.66 19.83 2.42
CA THR A 23 -7.53 18.44 2.86
C THR A 23 -7.12 17.55 1.69
N VAL A 24 -6.19 16.63 1.93
CA VAL A 24 -5.89 15.49 1.06
C VAL A 24 -6.07 14.22 1.86
N GLY A 25 -6.85 13.28 1.33
CA GLY A 25 -7.09 11.98 1.94
C GLY A 25 -6.83 10.84 0.97
N ALA A 26 -6.49 9.67 1.52
CA ALA A 26 -6.33 8.44 0.77
C ALA A 26 -7.10 7.29 1.42
N LEU A 27 -7.59 6.37 0.60
CA LEU A 27 -8.14 5.07 0.95
C LEU A 27 -7.47 4.02 0.07
N VAL A 28 -6.89 2.98 0.66
CA VAL A 28 -6.11 1.97 -0.07
C VAL A 28 -6.51 0.57 0.36
N ALA A 29 -6.87 -0.27 -0.60
CA ALA A 29 -7.01 -1.71 -0.45
C ALA A 29 -5.70 -2.39 -0.85
N VAL A 30 -5.04 -3.04 0.11
CA VAL A 30 -3.70 -3.61 -0.04
C VAL A 30 -3.81 -5.12 -0.26
N ASN A 31 -3.44 -5.58 -1.45
CA ASN A 31 -3.16 -6.98 -1.79
C ASN A 31 -1.84 -7.03 -2.58
N ALA A 32 -0.76 -6.57 -1.95
CA ALA A 32 0.53 -6.39 -2.58
C ALA A 32 1.34 -7.70 -2.66
N ILE A 33 2.16 -7.83 -3.70
CA ILE A 33 3.11 -8.94 -3.78
C ILE A 33 4.36 -8.71 -2.93
N GLY A 34 4.77 -7.45 -2.81
CA GLY A 34 5.91 -7.01 -2.02
C GLY A 34 5.60 -6.94 -0.54
N ASP A 35 6.66 -6.68 0.23
CA ASP A 35 6.48 -6.43 1.65
C ASP A 35 5.98 -5.00 1.87
N VAL A 36 5.14 -4.82 2.90
CA VAL A 36 4.79 -3.50 3.39
C VAL A 36 5.83 -3.03 4.39
N LEU A 37 6.34 -1.82 4.18
CA LEU A 37 7.32 -1.14 5.01
C LEU A 37 6.69 0.05 5.71
N ASP A 38 7.14 0.31 6.94
CA ASP A 38 6.91 1.60 7.58
C ASP A 38 7.88 2.64 7.00
N PRO A 39 7.40 3.66 6.26
CA PRO A 39 8.27 4.66 5.63
C PRO A 39 9.10 5.47 6.62
N ALA A 40 8.64 5.60 7.88
CA ALA A 40 9.34 6.38 8.90
C ALA A 40 10.58 5.63 9.46
N THR A 41 10.54 4.31 9.46
CA THR A 41 11.61 3.47 10.06
C THR A 41 12.34 2.58 9.06
N GLY A 42 11.80 2.42 7.85
CA GLY A 42 12.28 1.47 6.84
C GLY A 42 12.07 0.01 7.20
N ARG A 43 11.34 -0.30 8.30
CA ARG A 43 11.14 -1.67 8.76
C ARG A 43 10.02 -2.34 7.97
N VAL A 44 10.22 -3.62 7.63
CA VAL A 44 9.18 -4.49 7.09
C VAL A 44 8.18 -4.80 8.21
N ILE A 45 6.90 -4.52 7.98
CA ILE A 45 5.83 -4.67 8.97
C ILE A 45 4.82 -5.75 8.61
N ALA A 46 4.67 -6.07 7.33
CA ALA A 46 3.85 -7.17 6.82
C ALA A 46 4.42 -7.63 5.48
N GLY A 47 4.19 -8.88 5.08
CA GLY A 47 4.66 -9.37 3.79
C GLY A 47 4.88 -10.87 3.78
N ALA A 48 5.90 -11.31 3.06
CA ALA A 48 6.26 -12.72 3.02
C ALA A 48 6.84 -13.18 4.36
N ARG A 49 6.35 -14.30 4.88
CA ARG A 49 6.91 -14.98 6.05
C ARG A 49 7.98 -16.00 5.67
N THR A 50 8.83 -16.37 6.63
CA THR A 50 9.72 -17.54 6.55
C THR A 50 8.91 -18.83 6.41
N ALA A 51 9.56 -19.94 6.02
CA ALA A 51 8.88 -21.22 5.78
C ALA A 51 8.25 -21.83 7.04
N ASP A 52 8.86 -21.58 8.21
CA ASP A 52 8.35 -21.92 9.53
C ASP A 52 7.30 -20.93 10.06
N GLY A 53 7.06 -19.83 9.33
CA GLY A 53 6.08 -18.81 9.67
C GLY A 53 6.45 -17.90 10.85
N SER A 54 7.67 -18.01 11.39
CA SER A 54 8.09 -17.32 12.62
C SER A 54 8.51 -15.86 12.41
N ALA A 55 8.94 -15.50 11.21
CA ALA A 55 9.49 -14.17 10.91
C ALA A 55 9.12 -13.67 9.51
N LEU A 56 9.40 -12.40 9.25
CA LEU A 56 9.32 -11.81 7.92
C LEU A 56 10.56 -12.19 7.11
N PHE A 57 10.37 -12.61 5.87
CA PHE A 57 11.42 -13.17 5.01
C PHE A 57 12.24 -12.11 4.29
N GLY A 58 11.64 -10.96 3.97
CA GLY A 58 12.27 -9.94 3.14
C GLY A 58 12.20 -10.31 1.66
N THR A 59 11.12 -9.91 1.00
CA THR A 59 10.83 -10.15 -0.42
C THR A 59 11.91 -9.54 -1.32
N MET A 60 12.31 -8.29 -1.06
CA MET A 60 13.37 -7.65 -1.85
C MET A 60 14.74 -8.32 -1.64
N GLN A 61 15.08 -8.71 -0.41
CA GLN A 61 16.34 -9.41 -0.12
C GLN A 61 16.41 -10.77 -0.83
N ALA A 62 15.29 -11.48 -0.92
CA ALA A 62 15.20 -12.72 -1.68
C ALA A 62 15.45 -12.50 -3.19
N LEU A 63 14.83 -11.48 -3.78
CA LEU A 63 15.07 -11.12 -5.17
C LEU A 63 16.54 -10.75 -5.43
N LEU A 64 17.19 -10.05 -4.51
CA LEU A 64 18.61 -9.72 -4.59
C LEU A 64 19.52 -10.97 -4.51
N ARG A 65 19.05 -12.08 -3.94
CA ARG A 65 19.71 -13.38 -3.98
C ARG A 65 19.41 -14.19 -5.24
N GLY A 66 18.60 -13.66 -6.17
CA GLY A 66 18.17 -14.35 -7.37
C GLY A 66 17.01 -15.32 -7.16
N GLU A 67 16.32 -15.25 -6.02
CA GLU A 67 15.12 -16.07 -5.76
C GLU A 67 13.94 -15.49 -6.52
N VAL A 68 13.80 -15.90 -7.78
CA VAL A 68 12.72 -15.46 -8.66
C VAL A 68 11.43 -16.21 -8.32
N PRO A 69 10.27 -15.55 -8.34
CA PRO A 69 9.00 -16.16 -7.99
C PRO A 69 8.60 -17.21 -9.02
N ALA A 70 7.85 -18.23 -8.58
CA ALA A 70 7.09 -19.02 -9.53
C ALA A 70 6.11 -18.10 -10.30
N PRO A 71 5.81 -18.39 -11.58
CA PRO A 71 4.87 -17.58 -12.34
C PRO A 71 3.53 -17.48 -11.62
N LEU A 72 3.18 -16.27 -11.17
CA LEU A 72 1.84 -15.98 -10.69
C LEU A 72 0.98 -15.59 -11.89
N GLN A 73 -0.33 -15.82 -11.80
CA GLN A 73 -1.24 -15.22 -12.76
C GLN A 73 -1.11 -13.68 -12.69
N VAL A 74 -1.10 -13.04 -13.86
CA VAL A 74 -1.12 -11.58 -13.95
C VAL A 74 -2.35 -11.05 -13.19
N GLY A 75 -2.16 -10.08 -12.30
CA GLY A 75 -3.23 -9.51 -11.47
C GLY A 75 -3.61 -10.34 -10.23
N ALA A 76 -2.81 -11.35 -9.85
CA ALA A 76 -3.01 -12.08 -8.60
C ALA A 76 -2.72 -11.24 -7.34
N ALA A 77 -1.95 -10.16 -7.51
CA ALA A 77 -1.71 -9.11 -6.51
C ALA A 77 -2.20 -7.78 -7.10
N THR A 78 -2.94 -6.99 -6.31
CA THR A 78 -3.55 -5.73 -6.77
C THR A 78 -3.65 -4.76 -5.60
N THR A 79 -2.95 -3.63 -5.67
CA THR A 79 -3.16 -2.53 -4.72
C THR A 79 -4.01 -1.45 -5.36
N LEU A 80 -5.20 -1.19 -4.79
CA LEU A 80 -6.16 -0.22 -5.32
C LEU A 80 -6.27 0.97 -4.37
N GLY A 81 -5.98 2.16 -4.89
CA GLY A 81 -6.01 3.40 -4.13
C GLY A 81 -7.02 4.41 -4.66
N VAL A 82 -7.54 5.22 -3.75
CA VAL A 82 -8.25 6.46 -4.07
C VAL A 82 -7.60 7.59 -3.28
N VAL A 83 -7.29 8.69 -3.96
CA VAL A 83 -6.88 9.97 -3.35
C VAL A 83 -7.96 11.01 -3.60
N ALA A 84 -8.34 11.77 -2.59
CA ALA A 84 -9.32 12.83 -2.71
C ALA A 84 -8.80 14.13 -2.08
N THR A 85 -9.15 15.27 -2.68
CA THR A 85 -8.90 16.59 -2.13
C THR A 85 -10.10 17.51 -2.30
N ASP A 86 -10.23 18.51 -1.42
CA ASP A 86 -11.24 19.57 -1.51
C ASP A 86 -10.80 20.79 -2.33
N ALA A 87 -9.55 20.83 -2.82
CA ALA A 87 -9.05 21.88 -3.71
C ALA A 87 -9.78 21.92 -5.05
N VAL A 88 -9.87 23.11 -5.65
CA VAL A 88 -10.34 23.31 -7.03
C VAL A 88 -9.20 22.98 -7.99
N LEU A 89 -9.37 21.94 -8.81
CA LEU A 89 -8.34 21.44 -9.74
C LEU A 89 -8.91 21.10 -11.11
N THR A 90 -8.09 21.22 -12.15
CA THR A 90 -8.41 20.70 -13.49
C THR A 90 -8.19 19.19 -13.57
N LYS A 91 -8.78 18.55 -14.59
CA LYS A 91 -8.60 17.11 -14.85
C LYS A 91 -7.13 16.71 -15.03
N ALA A 92 -6.33 17.55 -15.68
CA ALA A 92 -4.89 17.30 -15.85
C ALA A 92 -4.14 17.34 -14.53
N GLN A 93 -4.48 18.29 -13.64
CA GLN A 93 -3.88 18.38 -12.31
C GLN A 93 -4.25 17.17 -11.43
N VAL A 94 -5.51 16.73 -11.48
CA VAL A 94 -5.97 15.53 -10.77
C VAL A 94 -5.26 14.28 -11.28
N SER A 95 -5.09 14.13 -12.60
CA SER A 95 -4.32 13.03 -13.19
C SER A 95 -2.85 13.04 -12.72
N LYS A 96 -2.23 14.22 -12.64
CA LYS A 96 -0.87 14.34 -12.11
C LYS A 96 -0.78 13.96 -10.63
N ILE A 97 -1.77 14.32 -9.81
CA ILE A 97 -1.84 13.91 -8.40
C ILE A 97 -1.99 12.39 -8.29
N ALA A 98 -2.81 11.75 -9.11
CA ALA A 98 -2.91 10.28 -9.14
C ALA A 98 -1.55 9.64 -9.44
N GLN A 99 -0.82 10.15 -10.44
CA GLN A 99 0.52 9.68 -10.75
C GLN A 99 1.49 9.84 -9.57
N MET A 100 1.50 11.00 -8.90
CA MET A 100 2.38 11.24 -7.75
C MET A 100 2.00 10.37 -6.54
N ALA A 101 0.73 10.03 -6.37
CA ALA A 101 0.29 9.16 -5.28
C ALA A 101 0.88 7.74 -5.37
N HIS A 102 1.26 7.27 -6.57
CA HIS A 102 1.99 6.00 -6.73
C HIS A 102 3.37 6.04 -6.04
N ASP A 103 3.96 7.21 -5.79
CA ASP A 103 5.16 7.30 -4.96
C ASP A 103 4.88 6.85 -3.53
N GLY A 104 3.64 7.00 -3.05
CA GLY A 104 3.19 6.46 -1.77
C GLY A 104 3.16 4.93 -1.74
N PHE A 105 2.79 4.29 -2.85
CA PHE A 105 2.92 2.84 -3.01
C PHE A 105 4.40 2.45 -2.91
N ALA A 106 5.28 3.09 -3.67
CA ALA A 106 6.71 2.77 -3.66
C ALA A 106 7.43 3.03 -2.32
N ARG A 107 6.95 3.98 -1.51
CA ARG A 107 7.48 4.23 -0.15
C ARG A 107 7.07 3.16 0.85
N ALA A 108 5.88 2.58 0.68
CA ALA A 108 5.30 1.66 1.65
C ALA A 108 5.28 0.20 1.19
N ILE A 109 5.59 -0.10 -0.08
CA ILE A 109 5.55 -1.45 -0.66
C ILE A 109 6.84 -1.70 -1.44
N ASN A 110 7.54 -2.80 -1.16
CA ASN A 110 8.78 -3.15 -1.85
C ASN A 110 8.93 -4.67 -2.09
N PRO A 111 9.06 -5.13 -3.35
CA PRO A 111 8.88 -4.36 -4.59
C PRO A 111 7.41 -4.03 -4.86
N VAL A 112 7.15 -3.05 -5.73
CA VAL A 112 5.81 -2.65 -6.21
C VAL A 112 5.83 -2.43 -7.72
N HIS A 113 4.67 -2.35 -8.37
CA HIS A 113 4.54 -2.19 -9.82
C HIS A 113 5.23 -3.31 -10.62
N THR A 114 5.25 -4.52 -10.07
CA THR A 114 5.76 -5.71 -10.78
C THR A 114 4.79 -6.10 -11.90
N MET A 115 5.23 -6.98 -12.80
CA MET A 115 4.38 -7.49 -13.89
C MET A 115 3.12 -8.24 -13.41
N THR A 116 3.10 -8.65 -12.14
CA THR A 116 1.98 -9.36 -11.53
C THR A 116 1.03 -8.44 -10.77
N ASP A 117 1.41 -7.18 -10.56
CA ASP A 117 0.63 -6.21 -9.80
C ASP A 117 -0.42 -5.50 -10.68
N GLY A 118 -1.64 -5.41 -10.18
CA GLY A 118 -2.72 -4.59 -10.73
C GLY A 118 -2.79 -3.19 -10.10
N ASP A 119 -1.65 -2.58 -9.77
CA ASP A 119 -1.61 -1.34 -8.99
C ASP A 119 -2.30 -0.17 -9.70
N THR A 120 -3.31 0.44 -9.07
CA THR A 120 -4.10 1.53 -9.66
C THR A 120 -4.50 2.55 -8.60
N ILE A 121 -4.34 3.85 -8.91
CA ILE A 121 -4.84 4.94 -8.08
C ILE A 121 -5.82 5.82 -8.87
N PHE A 122 -6.99 6.08 -8.29
CA PHE A 122 -7.93 7.11 -8.76
C PHE A 122 -7.76 8.39 -7.93
N ALA A 123 -7.77 9.55 -8.57
CA ALA A 123 -7.76 10.83 -7.87
C ALA A 123 -9.05 11.62 -8.11
N LEU A 124 -9.53 12.31 -7.07
CA LEU A 124 -10.73 13.16 -7.10
C LEU A 124 -10.44 14.52 -6.47
N ALA A 125 -11.06 15.56 -7.02
CA ALA A 125 -11.05 16.91 -6.47
C ALA A 125 -12.49 17.42 -6.40
N THR A 126 -12.99 17.67 -5.19
CA THR A 126 -14.40 18.08 -5.00
C THR A 126 -14.61 19.57 -5.21
N GLY A 127 -13.56 20.39 -5.11
CA GLY A 127 -13.64 21.85 -5.19
C GLY A 127 -14.34 22.51 -3.99
N ALA A 128 -14.66 21.75 -2.93
CA ALA A 128 -15.42 22.24 -1.78
C ALA A 128 -14.70 23.35 -0.99
N ALA A 129 -13.37 23.42 -1.04
CA ALA A 129 -12.60 24.48 -0.41
C ALA A 129 -12.69 25.82 -1.15
N GLY A 130 -13.29 25.86 -2.35
CA GLY A 130 -13.49 27.09 -3.13
C GLY A 130 -12.22 27.75 -3.66
N ARG A 131 -11.05 27.13 -3.48
CA ARG A 131 -9.76 27.67 -3.93
C ARG A 131 -8.85 26.60 -4.53
N ALA A 132 -7.99 27.05 -5.44
CA ALA A 132 -6.93 26.21 -6.00
C ALA A 132 -5.78 26.06 -5.00
N ALA A 133 -4.96 25.03 -5.20
CA ALA A 133 -3.71 24.84 -4.47
C ALA A 133 -2.61 24.34 -5.40
N ASN A 134 -1.36 24.48 -4.93
CA ASN A 134 -0.19 24.07 -5.69
C ASN A 134 -0.19 22.55 -5.90
N VAL A 135 -0.08 22.10 -7.15
CA VAL A 135 -0.16 20.68 -7.53
C VAL A 135 1.00 19.87 -6.93
N THR A 136 2.20 20.44 -6.84
CA THR A 136 3.35 19.78 -6.23
C THR A 136 3.11 19.55 -4.74
N LEU A 137 2.55 20.53 -4.03
CA LEU A 137 2.16 20.36 -2.63
C LEU A 137 1.13 19.23 -2.49
N LEU A 138 0.02 19.30 -3.24
CA LEU A 138 -1.04 18.28 -3.13
C LEU A 138 -0.56 16.89 -3.52
N GLY A 139 0.26 16.76 -4.55
CA GLY A 139 0.84 15.50 -4.97
C GLY A 139 1.80 14.91 -3.94
N ALA A 140 2.61 15.75 -3.27
CA ALA A 140 3.48 15.32 -2.18
C ALA A 140 2.68 14.82 -0.98
N LEU A 141 1.63 15.57 -0.59
CA LEU A 141 0.71 15.16 0.48
C LEU A 141 -0.03 13.88 0.11
N ALA A 142 -0.48 13.74 -1.15
CA ALA A 142 -1.14 12.54 -1.66
C ALA A 142 -0.27 11.30 -1.54
N ALA A 143 1.01 11.39 -1.95
CA ALA A 143 1.96 10.29 -1.78
C ALA A 143 2.15 9.94 -0.30
N GLU A 144 2.26 10.95 0.57
CA GLU A 144 2.42 10.77 2.02
C GLU A 144 1.22 10.05 2.65
N VAL A 145 0.00 10.56 2.45
CA VAL A 145 -1.20 9.93 3.04
C VAL A 145 -1.49 8.56 2.43
N THR A 146 -1.09 8.33 1.17
CA THR A 146 -1.21 7.00 0.54
C THR A 146 -0.30 5.98 1.24
N ALA A 147 0.96 6.34 1.51
CA ALA A 147 1.89 5.48 2.24
C ALA A 147 1.38 5.17 3.65
N ILE A 148 0.87 6.18 4.37
CA ILE A 148 0.28 6.00 5.71
C ILE A 148 -0.98 5.12 5.64
N ALA A 149 -1.83 5.29 4.63
CA ALA A 149 -3.02 4.46 4.44
C ALA A 149 -2.66 2.99 4.24
N ILE A 150 -1.59 2.67 3.49
CA ILE A 150 -1.08 1.31 3.32
C ILE A 150 -0.61 0.72 4.66
N VAL A 151 0.19 1.46 5.42
CA VAL A 151 0.66 1.03 6.74
C VAL A 151 -0.52 0.73 7.67
N ARG A 152 -1.53 1.61 7.67
CA ARG A 152 -2.76 1.41 8.45
C ARG A 152 -3.54 0.20 8.00
N ALA A 153 -3.60 -0.07 6.69
CA ALA A 153 -4.34 -1.20 6.13
C ALA A 153 -3.85 -2.55 6.70
N VAL A 154 -2.53 -2.75 6.74
CA VAL A 154 -1.95 -4.00 7.28
C VAL A 154 -1.90 -4.03 8.80
N SER A 155 -1.80 -2.86 9.44
CA SER A 155 -1.76 -2.76 10.91
C SER A 155 -3.13 -3.00 11.55
N ALA A 156 -4.21 -2.58 10.87
CA ALA A 156 -5.59 -2.78 11.32
C ALA A 156 -6.20 -4.11 10.84
N ALA A 157 -5.48 -4.88 10.03
CA ALA A 157 -5.94 -6.16 9.54
C ALA A 157 -6.10 -7.17 10.69
N THR A 158 -7.08 -8.07 10.56
CA THR A 158 -7.23 -9.26 11.41
C THR A 158 -6.91 -10.50 10.60
N GLY A 159 -6.32 -11.52 11.23
CA GLY A 159 -6.00 -12.78 10.58
C GLY A 159 -7.21 -13.40 9.87
N LEU A 160 -6.95 -14.16 8.81
CA LEU A 160 -7.94 -14.98 8.13
C LEU A 160 -7.63 -16.45 8.38
N ASP A 161 -8.54 -17.12 9.07
CA ASP A 161 -8.56 -18.57 9.20
C ASP A 161 -9.90 -19.05 8.64
N THR A 162 -9.88 -19.65 7.45
CA THR A 162 -11.09 -20.04 6.72
C THR A 162 -10.86 -21.40 6.06
N PRO A 163 -11.80 -22.36 6.20
CA PRO A 163 -11.66 -23.67 5.58
C PRO A 163 -11.38 -23.56 4.07
N GLY A 164 -10.37 -24.29 3.59
CA GLY A 164 -9.95 -24.26 2.19
C GLY A 164 -8.90 -23.20 1.84
N LEU A 165 -8.48 -22.36 2.79
CA LEU A 165 -7.34 -21.46 2.65
C LEU A 165 -6.31 -21.70 3.77
N PRO A 166 -5.00 -21.53 3.49
CA PRO A 166 -4.02 -21.46 4.56
C PRO A 166 -4.30 -20.30 5.50
N ASN A 167 -3.88 -20.42 6.77
CA ASN A 167 -3.95 -19.33 7.72
C ASN A 167 -3.11 -18.13 7.24
N LEU A 168 -3.77 -16.97 7.13
CA LEU A 168 -3.16 -15.68 6.80
C LEU A 168 -3.18 -14.79 8.04
N PRO A 169 -2.13 -14.73 8.87
CA PRO A 169 -2.13 -13.92 10.06
C PRO A 169 -2.05 -12.43 9.71
N SER A 170 -2.49 -11.61 10.64
CA SER A 170 -2.27 -10.16 10.60
C SER A 170 -0.84 -9.77 11.01
N ALA A 171 -0.46 -8.52 10.74
CA ALA A 171 0.78 -7.94 11.26
C ALA A 171 0.85 -7.92 12.80
N GLY A 172 -0.30 -7.77 13.47
CA GLY A 172 -0.39 -7.78 14.92
C GLY A 172 -0.13 -9.17 15.52
N GLU A 173 -0.71 -10.22 14.93
CA GLU A 173 -0.57 -11.60 15.40
C GLU A 173 0.86 -12.14 15.25
N LEU A 174 1.58 -11.75 14.19
CA LEU A 174 2.96 -12.20 14.00
C LEU A 174 3.91 -11.62 15.08
N ARG A 175 3.65 -10.39 15.54
CA ARG A 175 4.46 -9.70 16.55
C ARG A 175 4.29 -10.27 17.96
N THR A 176 3.18 -10.95 18.23
CA THR A 176 2.92 -11.54 19.56
C THR A 176 3.59 -12.90 19.78
N HIS A 177 4.23 -13.46 18.73
CA HIS A 177 4.89 -14.77 18.77
C HIS A 177 6.42 -14.72 18.62
N GLY A 178 7.02 -13.53 18.57
CA GLY A 178 8.46 -13.30 18.42
C GLY A 178 9.11 -12.68 19.64
#